data_AF-A0A7Y3F435-F1
#
_entry.id   AF-A0A7Y3F435-F1
#
_cell.length_a   1.000
_cell.length_b   1.000
_cell.length_c   1.000
_cell.angle_alpha   90.00
_cell.angle_beta   90.00
_cell.angle_gamma   90.00
#
_symmetry.space_group_name_H-M   'P 1'
#
loop_
_entity.id
_entity.type
_entity.pdbx_description
1 polymer ?
#
loop_
_entity_poly.entity_id
_entity_poly.type
_entity_poly.pdbx_seq_one_letter_code
_entity_poly.pdbx_strand_id
1 'polypeptide(L)'
;SLSEEQKRFYGMITNIDDNFGRLIAYLKKNKLFENTILIFTTDNGTARGISHLKDKDKVLGYNAGLRGIKGSHYDGGHRVPFFISWPDGELLEKKEINELVAHVDLLPTLAKLSGISWTPKNPVDGTNVAGILKGDGQGLDRMLVIDTQRNQWPVKGRNSCVMSTQWRLIDGKELYNTINDPGQMNDLAGEHPDIVAKMNAFYEQWWDSVSQDFAYAQIPVGHQEHNPVRLTIHDMHTDDNLPWNQLLIREGEMEPDGFYSINIIKDGTYQFRLRRYPAESELAINDVAQKTPSTLYTDGAPEGKSLKAIKAIVELDSIIMQTDVNDDQPYAVLEAKLRKGRYKLKSKFISSDAKEFPVYFTTIESIEPN
;
A
#
# COMPACT_ATOMS: atom_id res chain seq x y z
N SER A 1 14.69 -22.77 -19.56
CA SER A 1 13.73 -21.84 -20.17
C SER A 1 12.97 -21.11 -19.07
N LEU A 2 12.52 -19.88 -19.33
CA LEU A 2 11.64 -19.13 -18.41
C LEU A 2 10.25 -19.76 -18.36
N SER A 3 9.59 -19.71 -17.19
CA SER A 3 8.16 -20.06 -17.09
C SER A 3 7.29 -19.02 -17.81
N GLU A 4 6.04 -19.36 -18.13
CA GLU A 4 5.10 -18.41 -18.74
C GLU A 4 4.86 -17.18 -17.84
N GLU A 5 4.79 -17.39 -16.52
CA GLU A 5 4.69 -16.30 -15.54
C GLU A 5 5.91 -15.36 -15.62
N GLN A 6 7.13 -15.91 -15.71
CA GLN A 6 8.34 -15.11 -15.83
C GLN A 6 8.41 -14.36 -17.17
N LYS A 7 7.97 -14.97 -18.27
CA LYS A 7 7.89 -14.29 -19.57
C LYS A 7 6.94 -13.10 -19.51
N ARG A 8 5.75 -13.28 -18.92
CA ARG A 8 4.78 -12.18 -18.72
C ARG A 8 5.36 -11.09 -17.82
N PHE A 9 5.99 -11.46 -16.71
CA PHE A 9 6.61 -10.53 -15.77
C PHE A 9 7.72 -9.69 -16.43
N TYR A 10 8.62 -10.32 -17.20
CA TYR A 10 9.68 -9.60 -17.92
C TYR A 10 9.13 -8.76 -19.08
N GLY A 11 8.06 -9.20 -19.74
CA GLY A 11 7.33 -8.39 -20.71
C GLY A 11 6.78 -7.10 -20.09
N MET A 12 6.28 -7.16 -18.84
CA MET A 12 5.85 -5.97 -18.10
C MET A 12 7.01 -5.04 -17.73
N ILE A 13 8.19 -5.59 -17.41
CA ILE A 13 9.40 -4.77 -17.19
C ILE A 13 9.77 -4.01 -18.46
N THR A 14 9.83 -4.70 -19.61
CA THR A 14 10.10 -4.04 -20.90
C THR A 14 9.04 -2.98 -21.22
N ASN A 15 7.77 -3.26 -20.95
CA ASN A 15 6.70 -2.29 -21.16
C ASN A 15 6.89 -1.01 -20.32
N ILE A 16 7.31 -1.13 -19.05
CA ILE A 16 7.60 0.04 -18.21
C ILE A 16 8.79 0.83 -18.78
N ASP A 17 9.87 0.15 -19.17
CA ASP A 17 11.06 0.77 -19.76
C ASP A 17 10.72 1.56 -21.05
N ASP A 18 9.96 0.94 -21.97
CA ASP A 18 9.49 1.60 -23.19
C ASP A 18 8.66 2.86 -22.90
N ASN A 19 7.76 2.79 -21.91
CA ASN A 19 6.93 3.93 -21.52
C ASN A 19 7.74 5.04 -20.84
N PHE A 20 8.76 4.70 -20.06
CA PHE A 20 9.68 5.68 -19.50
C PHE A 20 10.52 6.36 -20.59
N GLY A 21 10.96 5.60 -21.60
CA GLY A 21 11.60 6.13 -22.80
C GLY A 21 10.70 7.11 -23.57
N ARG A 22 9.40 6.80 -23.70
CA ARG A 22 8.40 7.71 -24.29
C ARG A 22 8.25 9.00 -23.49
N LEU A 23 8.25 8.94 -22.16
CA LEU A 23 8.22 10.12 -21.30
C LEU A 23 9.45 11.00 -21.52
N ILE A 24 10.65 10.41 -21.51
CA ILE A 24 11.91 11.14 -21.77
C ILE A 24 11.89 11.79 -23.16
N ALA A 25 11.46 11.06 -24.19
CA ALA A 25 11.36 11.57 -25.55
C ALA A 25 10.38 12.76 -25.63
N TYR A 26 9.24 12.68 -24.92
CA TYR A 26 8.30 13.78 -24.81
C TYR A 26 8.93 15.00 -24.13
N LEU A 27 9.60 14.83 -22.99
CA LEU A 27 10.26 15.93 -22.27
C LEU A 27 11.32 16.62 -23.15
N LYS A 28 12.14 15.85 -23.88
CA LYS A 28 13.15 16.38 -24.79
C LYS A 28 12.53 17.11 -25.98
N LYS A 29 11.53 16.52 -26.63
CA LYS A 29 10.81 17.14 -27.77
C LYS A 29 10.21 18.50 -27.39
N ASN A 30 9.69 18.61 -26.17
CA ASN A 30 9.08 19.85 -25.66
C ASN A 30 10.08 20.77 -24.95
N LYS A 31 11.39 20.47 -24.98
CA LYS A 31 12.45 21.28 -24.33
C LYS A 31 12.24 21.47 -22.82
N LEU A 32 11.65 20.47 -22.15
CA LEU A 32 11.42 20.46 -20.70
C LEU A 32 12.48 19.65 -19.96
N PHE A 33 13.19 18.75 -20.65
CA PHE A 33 14.07 17.75 -20.03
C PHE A 33 15.18 18.37 -19.16
N GLU A 34 15.83 19.44 -19.61
CA GLU A 34 16.96 20.05 -18.90
C GLU A 34 16.57 20.56 -17.50
N ASN A 35 15.37 21.13 -17.38
CA ASN A 35 14.82 21.68 -16.13
C ASN A 35 13.75 20.76 -15.49
N THR A 36 13.89 19.44 -15.65
CA THR A 36 13.00 18.46 -15.02
C THR A 36 13.81 17.55 -14.10
N ILE A 37 13.41 17.45 -12.84
CA ILE A 37 13.88 16.39 -11.94
C ILE A 37 13.08 15.12 -12.29
N LEU A 38 13.76 14.12 -12.85
CA LEU A 38 13.18 12.85 -13.24
C LEU A 38 13.67 11.75 -12.30
N ILE A 39 12.75 11.06 -11.63
CA ILE A 39 13.04 9.97 -10.69
C ILE A 39 12.39 8.68 -11.19
N PHE A 40 13.15 7.58 -11.19
CA PHE A 40 12.65 6.22 -11.34
C PHE A 40 12.89 5.45 -10.05
N THR A 41 11.85 4.84 -9.49
CA THR A 41 11.96 3.96 -8.32
C THR A 41 10.75 3.01 -8.21
N THR A 42 10.74 2.13 -7.21
CA THR A 42 9.61 1.25 -6.87
C THR A 42 9.27 1.38 -5.39
N ASP A 43 8.07 0.96 -4.99
CA ASP A 43 7.56 1.08 -3.62
C ASP A 43 8.16 0.03 -2.65
N ASN A 44 8.48 -1.15 -3.17
CA ASN A 44 9.01 -2.29 -2.43
C ASN A 44 9.80 -3.23 -3.35
N GLY A 45 10.43 -4.23 -2.75
CA GLY A 45 11.03 -5.36 -3.45
C GLY A 45 10.02 -6.16 -4.29
N THR A 46 10.53 -7.07 -5.10
CA THR A 46 9.70 -7.77 -6.09
C THR A 46 8.64 -8.67 -5.44
N ALA A 47 7.42 -8.69 -5.98
CA ALA A 47 6.40 -9.66 -5.57
C ALA A 47 6.43 -10.96 -6.39
N ARG A 48 7.13 -10.92 -7.54
CA ARG A 48 7.12 -11.93 -8.61
C ARG A 48 8.47 -11.96 -9.34
N GLY A 49 8.57 -12.70 -10.44
CA GLY A 49 9.79 -12.79 -11.24
C GLY A 49 10.90 -13.62 -10.62
N ILE A 50 10.76 -14.04 -9.36
CA ILE A 50 11.68 -14.93 -8.65
C ILE A 50 10.92 -16.11 -8.08
N SER A 51 11.50 -17.30 -8.21
CA SER A 51 10.96 -18.52 -7.65
C SER A 51 12.07 -19.38 -7.09
N HIS A 52 11.95 -19.75 -5.81
CA HIS A 52 12.79 -20.75 -5.17
C HIS A 52 12.16 -22.11 -5.41
N LEU A 53 12.73 -22.91 -6.30
CA LEU A 53 12.26 -24.27 -6.53
C LEU A 53 12.83 -25.16 -5.42
N LYS A 54 11.95 -25.56 -4.48
CA LYS A 54 12.30 -26.37 -3.30
C LYS A 54 13.07 -27.66 -3.63
N ASP A 55 12.85 -28.22 -4.81
CA ASP A 55 13.41 -29.53 -5.18
C ASP A 55 14.76 -29.46 -5.92
N LYS A 56 15.33 -28.27 -6.17
CA LYS A 56 16.47 -28.12 -7.10
C LYS A 56 17.59 -27.19 -6.68
N ASP A 57 17.55 -26.62 -5.46
CA ASP A 57 18.46 -25.53 -5.04
C ASP A 57 18.65 -24.44 -6.11
N LYS A 58 17.62 -24.25 -6.93
CA LYS A 58 17.68 -23.40 -8.11
C LYS A 58 16.76 -22.21 -7.90
N VAL A 59 17.37 -21.04 -7.83
CA VAL A 59 16.68 -19.77 -7.94
C VAL A 59 16.44 -19.49 -9.43
N LEU A 60 15.18 -19.36 -9.81
CA LEU A 60 14.82 -18.79 -11.11
C LEU A 60 14.48 -17.32 -10.90
N GLY A 61 14.99 -16.43 -11.75
CA GLY A 61 14.74 -15.00 -11.63
C GLY A 61 15.96 -14.17 -11.22
N TYR A 62 15.74 -12.90 -10.93
CA TYR A 62 16.79 -11.97 -10.47
C TYR A 62 16.23 -10.88 -9.55
N ASN A 63 16.80 -10.76 -8.34
CA ASN A 63 16.67 -9.63 -7.39
C ASN A 63 18.05 -9.17 -6.92
N ALA A 64 19.06 -9.24 -7.79
CA ALA A 64 20.45 -8.92 -7.43
C ALA A 64 21.06 -9.78 -6.29
N GLY A 65 20.53 -10.99 -6.06
CA GLY A 65 21.05 -11.90 -5.03
C GLY A 65 20.66 -11.50 -3.61
N LEU A 66 19.76 -10.53 -3.45
CA LEU A 66 19.27 -10.09 -2.15
C LEU A 66 18.37 -11.17 -1.51
N ARG A 67 18.37 -11.24 -0.18
CA ARG A 67 17.48 -12.14 0.57
C ARG A 67 16.09 -11.53 0.72
N GLY A 68 15.06 -12.35 0.57
CA GLY A 68 13.67 -11.92 0.71
C GLY A 68 13.06 -11.33 -0.57
N ILE A 69 11.75 -11.10 -0.49
CA ILE A 69 10.89 -10.50 -1.53
C ILE A 69 9.87 -9.57 -0.86
N LYS A 70 8.95 -8.96 -1.62
CA LYS A 70 7.91 -8.05 -1.10
C LYS A 70 7.31 -8.55 0.23
N GLY A 71 7.35 -7.69 1.25
CA GLY A 71 6.85 -7.97 2.59
C GLY A 71 7.87 -8.56 3.57
N SER A 72 9.09 -8.85 3.11
CA SER A 72 10.22 -9.24 3.95
C SER A 72 10.96 -8.02 4.53
N HIS A 73 11.54 -8.19 5.71
CA HIS A 73 12.43 -7.24 6.37
C HIS A 73 13.91 -7.40 5.95
N TYR A 74 14.24 -8.40 5.13
CA TYR A 74 15.55 -8.50 4.47
C TYR A 74 15.59 -7.58 3.24
N ASP A 75 16.79 -7.21 2.78
CA ASP A 75 17.01 -6.19 1.74
C ASP A 75 16.21 -6.45 0.45
N GLY A 76 15.96 -7.71 0.07
CA GLY A 76 15.18 -8.06 -1.12
C GLY A 76 13.69 -7.70 -1.03
N GLY A 77 13.19 -7.35 0.16
CA GLY A 77 11.83 -6.87 0.40
C GLY A 77 11.64 -5.36 0.33
N HIS A 78 12.69 -4.56 0.54
CA HIS A 78 12.58 -3.10 0.69
C HIS A 78 13.69 -2.29 -0.01
N ARG A 79 14.82 -2.89 -0.39
CA ARG A 79 15.85 -2.24 -1.21
C ARG A 79 15.39 -2.25 -2.68
N VAL A 80 15.28 -1.06 -3.26
CA VAL A 80 14.67 -0.85 -4.57
C VAL A 80 15.61 -0.05 -5.48
N PRO A 81 15.46 -0.15 -6.82
CA PRO A 81 16.17 0.76 -7.72
C PRO A 81 15.78 2.20 -7.44
N PHE A 82 16.75 3.11 -7.48
CA PHE A 82 16.52 4.54 -7.41
C PHE A 82 17.47 5.23 -8.40
N PHE A 83 16.89 5.82 -9.44
CA PHE A 83 17.63 6.65 -10.40
C PHE A 83 17.03 8.05 -10.37
N ILE A 84 17.89 9.05 -10.31
CA ILE A 84 17.52 10.46 -10.42
C ILE A 84 18.33 11.12 -11.53
N SER A 85 17.69 12.00 -12.29
CA SER A 85 18.30 12.80 -13.33
C SER A 85 17.76 14.21 -13.28
N TRP A 86 18.65 15.21 -13.29
CA TRP A 86 18.30 16.61 -13.47
C TRP A 86 19.49 17.34 -14.10
N PRO A 87 19.46 17.61 -15.42
CA PRO A 87 20.56 18.24 -16.13
C PRO A 87 20.98 19.61 -15.59
N ASP A 88 20.04 20.55 -15.49
CA ASP A 88 20.33 21.92 -15.03
C ASP A 88 20.76 21.97 -13.55
N GLY A 89 20.44 20.92 -12.78
CA GLY A 89 20.82 20.79 -11.38
C GLY A 89 22.09 19.98 -11.12
N GLU A 90 22.84 19.64 -12.17
CA GLU A 90 24.11 18.90 -12.11
C GLU A 90 23.94 17.46 -11.58
N LEU A 91 22.77 16.84 -11.75
CA LEU A 91 22.47 15.45 -11.38
C LEU A 91 22.47 14.52 -12.60
N LEU A 92 23.41 14.70 -13.53
CA LEU A 92 23.57 13.83 -14.72
C LEU A 92 24.80 12.92 -14.64
N GLU A 93 25.74 13.20 -13.73
CA GLU A 93 26.94 12.39 -13.63
C GLU A 93 26.59 11.00 -13.08
N LYS A 94 27.02 9.96 -13.78
CA LYS A 94 26.90 8.59 -13.30
C LYS A 94 27.76 8.44 -12.05
N LYS A 95 27.11 8.45 -10.88
CA LYS A 95 27.72 8.20 -9.58
C LYS A 95 27.08 6.97 -8.96
N GLU A 96 27.90 6.10 -8.40
CA GLU A 96 27.42 5.03 -7.51
C GLU A 96 27.51 5.55 -6.09
N ILE A 97 26.37 5.65 -5.43
CA ILE A 97 26.24 6.17 -4.08
C ILE A 97 25.78 5.01 -3.20
N ASN A 98 26.65 4.60 -2.27
CA ASN A 98 26.39 3.48 -1.36
C ASN A 98 25.94 3.95 0.04
N GLU A 99 25.52 5.22 0.19
CA GLU A 99 24.96 5.78 1.43
C GLU A 99 23.54 5.29 1.71
N LEU A 100 23.17 5.24 3.00
CA LEU A 100 21.80 4.89 3.40
C LEU A 100 20.83 6.06 3.15
N VAL A 101 20.01 5.91 2.11
CA VAL A 101 18.90 6.81 1.77
C VAL A 101 17.57 6.06 1.73
N ALA A 102 16.47 6.76 1.97
CA ALA A 102 15.12 6.20 1.91
C ALA A 102 14.11 7.19 1.34
N HIS A 103 12.91 6.68 1.02
CA HIS A 103 11.81 7.47 0.46
C HIS A 103 11.43 8.69 1.33
N VAL A 104 11.60 8.61 2.65
CA VAL A 104 11.35 9.73 3.58
C VAL A 104 12.23 10.95 3.28
N ASP A 105 13.41 10.75 2.68
CA ASP A 105 14.35 11.83 2.34
C ASP A 105 13.92 12.62 1.11
N LEU A 106 12.96 12.12 0.32
CA LEU A 106 12.52 12.77 -0.92
C LEU A 106 11.89 14.13 -0.68
N LEU A 107 11.03 14.25 0.34
CA LEU A 107 10.34 15.51 0.64
C LEU A 107 11.33 16.67 0.94
N PRO A 108 12.22 16.57 1.95
CA PRO A 108 13.18 17.65 2.23
C PRO A 108 14.17 17.86 1.08
N THR A 109 14.55 16.81 0.36
CA THR A 109 15.49 16.90 -0.77
C THR A 109 14.88 17.63 -1.96
N LEU A 110 13.65 17.29 -2.35
CA LEU A 110 12.95 17.93 -3.46
C LEU A 110 12.59 19.39 -3.14
N ALA A 111 12.17 19.68 -1.90
CA ALA A 111 11.96 21.06 -1.48
C ALA A 111 13.23 21.91 -1.66
N LYS A 112 14.40 21.37 -1.26
CA LYS A 112 15.69 22.02 -1.45
C LYS A 112 16.06 22.18 -2.93
N LEU A 113 15.97 21.11 -3.72
CA LEU A 113 16.34 21.12 -5.15
C LEU A 113 15.45 22.07 -5.96
N SER A 114 14.16 22.17 -5.62
CA SER A 114 13.21 23.08 -6.27
C SER A 114 13.26 24.52 -5.73
N GLY A 115 14.15 24.84 -4.79
CA GLY A 115 14.26 26.18 -4.20
C GLY A 115 13.04 26.61 -3.38
N ILE A 116 12.21 25.65 -2.96
CA ILE A 116 10.99 25.92 -2.18
C ILE A 116 11.40 26.13 -0.72
N SER A 117 11.09 27.31 -0.19
CA SER A 117 11.19 27.55 1.24
C SER A 117 10.10 26.76 1.95
N TRP A 118 10.50 25.76 2.72
CA TRP A 118 9.60 24.88 3.44
C TRP A 118 10.05 24.75 4.89
N THR A 119 9.07 24.86 5.79
CA THR A 119 9.24 24.59 7.21
C THR A 119 8.20 23.54 7.58
N PRO A 120 8.62 22.34 8.00
CA PRO A 120 7.69 21.29 8.33
C PRO A 120 6.86 21.71 9.56
N LYS A 121 5.55 21.46 9.52
CA LYS A 121 4.65 21.70 10.65
C LYS A 121 4.80 20.65 11.76
N ASN A 122 5.18 19.43 11.36
CA ASN A 122 5.40 18.29 12.23
C ASN A 122 6.84 17.80 12.07
N PRO A 123 7.39 17.01 13.00
CA PRO A 123 8.65 16.30 12.77
C PRO A 123 8.63 15.51 11.45
N VAL A 124 9.77 15.43 10.78
CA VAL A 124 9.94 14.67 9.54
C VAL A 124 11.07 13.67 9.71
N ASP A 125 10.86 12.44 9.24
CA ASP A 125 11.84 11.35 9.39
C ASP A 125 13.00 11.46 8.40
N GLY A 126 12.79 12.16 7.29
CA GLY A 126 13.77 12.34 6.23
C GLY A 126 14.73 13.49 6.47
N THR A 127 15.90 13.40 5.84
CA THR A 127 16.87 14.49 5.75
C THR A 127 17.10 14.91 4.31
N ASN A 128 17.59 16.13 4.10
CA ASN A 128 18.00 16.58 2.77
C ASN A 128 19.29 15.87 2.34
N VAL A 129 19.19 15.02 1.32
CA VAL A 129 20.32 14.24 0.77
C VAL A 129 20.82 14.79 -0.57
N ALA A 130 20.45 16.02 -0.95
CA ALA A 130 20.86 16.62 -2.23
C ALA A 130 22.39 16.61 -2.44
N GLY A 131 23.18 16.88 -1.40
CA GLY A 131 24.65 16.83 -1.48
C GLY A 131 25.19 15.43 -1.75
N ILE A 132 24.54 14.40 -1.20
CA ILE A 132 24.89 12.99 -1.46
C ILE A 132 24.57 12.65 -2.91
N LEU A 133 23.39 13.04 -3.40
CA LEU A 133 22.98 12.83 -4.80
C LEU A 133 23.93 13.52 -5.79
N LYS A 134 24.51 14.67 -5.40
CA LYS A 134 25.56 15.36 -6.17
C LYS A 134 26.94 14.74 -6.03
N GLY A 135 27.15 13.79 -5.12
CA GLY A 135 28.43 13.14 -4.85
C GLY A 135 29.36 13.93 -3.91
N ASP A 136 28.86 14.99 -3.27
CA ASP A 136 29.61 15.84 -2.35
C ASP A 136 29.52 15.36 -0.89
N GLY A 137 28.55 14.50 -0.58
CA GLY A 137 28.32 13.95 0.76
C GLY A 137 28.71 12.49 0.88
N GLN A 138 29.57 12.16 1.85
CA GLN A 138 29.85 10.80 2.30
C GLN A 138 29.66 10.69 3.82
N GLY A 139 29.36 9.48 4.30
CA GLY A 139 29.33 9.15 5.71
C GLY A 139 28.11 9.68 6.46
N LEU A 140 26.89 9.44 5.97
CA LEU A 140 25.71 9.65 6.80
C LEU A 140 25.75 8.69 7.99
N ASP A 141 26.17 9.19 9.16
CA ASP A 141 25.98 8.47 10.42
C ASP A 141 24.51 8.58 10.83
N ARG A 142 23.68 7.71 10.24
CA ARG A 142 22.26 7.60 10.55
C ARG A 142 21.85 6.15 10.64
N MET A 143 20.69 5.95 11.29
CA MET A 143 19.97 4.70 11.23
C MET A 143 18.54 4.92 10.71
N LEU A 144 17.98 3.88 10.12
CA LEU A 144 16.60 3.82 9.66
C LEU A 144 15.97 2.50 10.12
N VAL A 145 14.64 2.46 10.18
CA VAL A 145 13.90 1.23 10.48
C VAL A 145 12.97 0.89 9.32
N ILE A 146 13.00 -0.37 8.90
CA ILE A 146 11.90 -1.01 8.17
C ILE A 146 11.17 -1.90 9.15
N ASP A 147 9.84 -1.81 9.14
CA ASP A 147 8.99 -2.57 10.05
C ASP A 147 7.77 -3.07 9.24
N THR A 148 7.70 -4.38 8.99
CA THR A 148 6.67 -5.00 8.13
C THR A 148 5.68 -5.84 8.95
N GLN A 149 4.53 -5.23 9.27
CA GLN A 149 3.56 -5.81 10.20
C GLN A 149 2.60 -6.80 9.53
N ARG A 150 2.01 -6.40 8.38
CA ARG A 150 0.89 -7.09 7.70
C ARG A 150 -0.30 -7.45 8.61
N ASN A 151 -0.38 -6.79 9.77
CA ASN A 151 -1.43 -6.93 10.77
C ASN A 151 -2.20 -5.61 10.86
N GLN A 152 -3.46 -5.66 11.32
CA GLN A 152 -4.26 -4.48 11.65
C GLN A 152 -3.58 -3.58 12.67
N TRP A 153 -2.99 -4.19 13.70
CA TRP A 153 -2.30 -3.50 14.78
C TRP A 153 -0.81 -3.85 14.78
N PRO A 154 0.09 -2.84 14.84
CA PRO A 154 1.53 -3.10 14.91
C PRO A 154 1.92 -3.87 16.18
N VAL A 155 2.88 -4.78 16.03
CA VAL A 155 3.48 -5.59 17.11
C VAL A 155 4.97 -5.29 17.20
N LYS A 156 5.43 -4.87 18.38
CA LYS A 156 6.85 -4.52 18.61
C LYS A 156 7.76 -5.71 18.28
N GLY A 157 8.84 -5.46 17.56
CA GLY A 157 9.87 -6.42 17.20
C GLY A 157 9.43 -7.46 16.15
N ARG A 158 8.29 -7.26 15.48
CA ARG A 158 7.82 -8.17 14.42
C ARG A 158 8.38 -7.74 13.06
N ASN A 159 9.21 -8.59 12.46
CA ASN A 159 9.75 -8.38 11.14
C ASN A 159 10.38 -6.97 10.99
N SER A 160 11.28 -6.62 11.89
CA SER A 160 11.96 -5.33 11.86
C SER A 160 13.38 -5.46 11.31
N CYS A 161 13.84 -4.39 10.69
CA CYS A 161 15.21 -4.24 10.23
C CYS A 161 15.69 -2.84 10.59
N VAL A 162 16.62 -2.76 11.53
CA VAL A 162 17.37 -1.53 11.78
C VAL A 162 18.54 -1.49 10.82
N MET A 163 18.73 -0.37 10.14
CA MET A 163 19.70 -0.22 9.07
C MET A 163 20.65 0.92 9.38
N SER A 164 21.94 0.72 9.10
CA SER A 164 22.90 1.80 8.85
C SER A 164 23.49 1.61 7.44
N THR A 165 24.43 2.45 7.01
CA THR A 165 25.06 2.28 5.68
C THR A 165 25.58 0.86 5.44
N GLN A 166 26.26 0.25 6.41
CA GLN A 166 26.85 -1.09 6.26
C GLN A 166 26.11 -2.21 6.99
N TRP A 167 25.29 -1.89 8.01
CA TRP A 167 24.72 -2.90 8.90
C TRP A 167 23.20 -3.07 8.71
N ARG A 168 22.72 -4.30 8.87
CA ARG A 168 21.31 -4.66 9.01
C ARG A 168 21.16 -5.50 10.28
N LEU A 169 20.36 -5.03 11.24
CA LEU A 169 19.96 -5.80 12.40
C LEU A 169 18.52 -6.26 12.21
N ILE A 170 18.33 -7.56 12.04
CA ILE A 170 17.04 -8.20 11.78
C ILE A 170 16.44 -8.70 13.08
N ASP A 171 15.19 -8.30 13.36
CA ASP A 171 14.39 -8.70 14.53
C ASP A 171 15.12 -8.56 15.87
N GLY A 172 16.09 -7.62 15.94
CA GLY A 172 16.95 -7.39 17.08
C GLY A 172 17.98 -8.49 17.38
N LYS A 173 18.16 -9.47 16.47
CA LYS A 173 18.89 -10.72 16.71
C LYS A 173 19.99 -11.01 15.71
N GLU A 174 19.73 -10.92 14.41
CA GLU A 174 20.71 -11.28 13.36
C GLU A 174 21.37 -10.01 12.81
N LEU A 175 22.69 -9.98 12.74
CA LEU A 175 23.43 -8.82 12.25
C LEU A 175 24.19 -9.15 10.97
N TYR A 176 23.93 -8.41 9.91
CA TYR A 176 24.57 -8.61 8.60
C TYR A 176 25.34 -7.37 8.15
N ASN A 177 26.52 -7.59 7.57
CA ASN A 177 27.28 -6.54 6.88
C ASN A 177 26.95 -6.56 5.38
N THR A 178 26.13 -5.64 4.89
CA THR A 178 25.64 -5.66 3.50
C THR A 178 26.64 -5.19 2.46
N ILE A 179 27.79 -4.63 2.87
CA ILE A 179 28.86 -4.26 1.92
C ILE A 179 29.56 -5.52 1.43
N ASN A 180 29.85 -6.44 2.36
CA ASN A 180 30.58 -7.69 2.06
C ASN A 180 29.64 -8.88 1.85
N ASP A 181 28.42 -8.82 2.38
CA ASP A 181 27.40 -9.86 2.30
C ASP A 181 26.02 -9.26 1.93
N PRO A 182 25.82 -8.84 0.66
CA PRO A 182 24.52 -8.33 0.18
C PRO A 182 23.39 -9.36 0.28
N GLY A 183 23.73 -10.65 0.30
CA GLY A 183 22.78 -11.75 0.43
C GLY A 183 22.32 -12.02 1.86
N GLN A 184 22.92 -11.36 2.87
CA GLN A 184 22.59 -11.55 4.29
C GLN A 184 22.62 -13.04 4.70
N MET A 185 23.75 -13.68 4.41
CA MET A 185 23.99 -15.11 4.60
C MET A 185 24.79 -15.42 5.88
N ASN A 186 25.64 -14.50 6.33
CA ASN A 186 26.54 -14.69 7.47
C ASN A 186 26.12 -13.80 8.63
N ASP A 187 25.50 -14.39 9.65
CA ASP A 187 25.12 -13.67 10.87
C ASP A 187 26.35 -13.40 11.75
N LEU A 188 26.62 -12.12 12.01
CA LEU A 188 27.74 -11.60 12.79
C LEU A 188 27.33 -11.06 14.16
N ALA A 189 26.09 -11.30 14.61
CA ALA A 189 25.58 -10.75 15.87
C ALA A 189 26.43 -11.16 17.09
N GLY A 190 26.91 -12.40 17.11
CA GLY A 190 27.78 -12.91 18.17
C GLY A 190 29.19 -12.30 18.17
N GLU A 191 29.65 -11.78 17.03
CA GLU A 191 30.97 -11.16 16.86
C GLU A 191 30.94 -9.66 17.15
N HIS A 192 29.78 -9.02 17.00
CA HIS A 192 29.59 -7.57 17.20
C HIS A 192 28.44 -7.25 18.16
N PRO A 193 28.48 -7.73 19.42
CA PRO A 193 27.40 -7.50 20.39
C PRO A 193 27.20 -6.01 20.72
N ASP A 194 28.24 -5.18 20.59
CA ASP A 194 28.19 -3.73 20.77
C ASP A 194 27.35 -3.05 19.67
N ILE A 195 27.49 -3.49 18.43
CA ILE A 195 26.71 -2.98 17.29
C ILE A 195 25.24 -3.39 17.43
N VAL A 196 24.99 -4.65 17.81
CA VAL A 196 23.64 -5.16 18.10
C VAL A 196 22.98 -4.32 19.21
N ALA A 197 23.69 -4.06 20.31
CA ALA A 197 23.17 -3.25 21.41
C ALA A 197 22.85 -1.81 20.97
N LYS A 198 23.74 -1.17 20.18
CA LYS A 198 23.53 0.18 19.65
C LYS A 198 22.29 0.25 18.76
N MET A 199 22.12 -0.70 17.84
CA MET A 199 21.01 -0.72 16.88
C MET A 199 19.68 -1.09 17.56
N ASN A 200 19.69 -1.99 18.55
CA ASN A 200 18.50 -2.25 19.38
C ASN A 200 18.09 -1.01 20.18
N ALA A 201 19.03 -0.26 20.77
CA ALA A 201 18.70 0.98 21.45
C ALA A 201 18.05 2.02 20.52
N PHE A 202 18.50 2.10 19.27
CA PHE A 202 17.85 2.94 18.24
C PHE A 202 16.43 2.45 17.91
N TYR A 203 16.23 1.13 17.78
CA TYR A 203 14.90 0.55 17.55
C TYR A 203 13.91 0.92 18.66
N GLU A 204 14.33 0.82 19.92
CA GLU A 204 13.47 1.15 21.06
C GLU A 204 13.03 2.62 21.02
N GLN A 205 13.96 3.54 20.75
CA GLN A 205 13.67 4.96 20.60
C GLN A 205 12.71 5.25 19.44
N TRP A 206 12.94 4.60 18.29
CA TRP A 206 12.06 4.71 17.13
C TRP A 206 10.67 4.15 17.41
N TRP A 207 10.56 2.97 18.03
CA TRP A 207 9.28 2.37 18.35
C TRP A 207 8.47 3.24 19.31
N ASP A 208 9.13 3.76 20.35
CA ASP A 208 8.49 4.61 21.35
C ASP A 208 8.02 5.96 20.77
N SER A 209 8.63 6.43 19.68
CA SER A 209 8.15 7.62 18.96
C SER A 209 6.93 7.30 18.09
N VAL A 210 7.00 6.27 17.23
CA VAL A 210 5.93 5.97 16.27
C VAL A 210 4.69 5.38 16.93
N SER A 211 4.85 4.65 18.04
CA SER A 211 3.72 4.00 18.73
C SER A 211 2.75 4.98 19.40
N GLN A 212 3.14 6.25 19.56
CA GLN A 212 2.27 7.31 20.08
C GLN A 212 1.13 7.66 19.13
N ASP A 213 1.34 7.45 17.82
CA ASP A 213 0.39 7.80 16.76
C ASP A 213 -0.46 6.60 16.29
N PHE A 214 -0.33 5.43 16.93
CA PHE A 214 -1.08 4.25 16.54
C PHE A 214 -2.58 4.44 16.78
N ALA A 215 -3.31 4.56 15.67
CA ALA A 215 -4.76 4.65 15.64
C ALA A 215 -5.27 4.08 14.32
N TYR A 216 -6.51 3.59 14.34
CA TYR A 216 -7.19 3.28 13.08
C TYR A 216 -7.40 4.55 12.27
N ALA A 217 -7.06 4.49 10.99
CA ALA A 217 -7.40 5.54 10.04
C ALA A 217 -8.92 5.78 10.06
N GLN A 218 -9.33 7.03 9.99
CA GLN A 218 -10.73 7.41 10.02
C GLN A 218 -11.10 8.06 8.71
N ILE A 219 -12.15 7.55 8.06
CA ILE A 219 -12.61 8.07 6.79
C ILE A 219 -13.56 9.25 7.08
N PRO A 220 -13.20 10.49 6.74
CA PRO A 220 -14.04 11.66 6.99
C PRO A 220 -15.27 11.64 6.07
N VAL A 221 -16.45 11.88 6.63
CA VAL A 221 -17.74 11.90 5.92
C VAL A 221 -18.46 13.22 6.19
N GLY A 222 -19.00 13.83 5.14
CA GLY A 222 -19.72 15.11 5.20
C GLY A 222 -18.94 16.34 4.71
N HIS A 223 -17.80 16.15 4.04
CA HIS A 223 -17.05 17.24 3.40
C HIS A 223 -17.65 17.60 2.04
N GLN A 224 -17.88 18.88 1.76
CA GLN A 224 -18.57 19.32 0.54
C GLN A 224 -17.82 18.94 -0.75
N GLU A 225 -16.48 19.05 -0.77
CA GLU A 225 -15.66 18.67 -1.93
C GLU A 225 -15.53 17.15 -2.12
N HIS A 226 -15.99 16.37 -1.15
CA HIS A 226 -15.88 14.92 -1.16
C HIS A 226 -17.18 14.28 -0.65
N ASN A 227 -18.29 14.73 -1.24
CA ASN A 227 -19.63 14.22 -1.03
C ASN A 227 -20.19 13.72 -2.38
N PRO A 228 -20.45 12.42 -2.56
CA PRO A 228 -20.43 11.39 -1.54
C PRO A 228 -19.03 10.79 -1.27
N VAL A 229 -18.89 10.16 -0.11
CA VAL A 229 -17.74 9.30 0.24
C VAL A 229 -18.00 7.89 -0.24
N ARG A 230 -16.99 7.23 -0.82
CA ARG A 230 -17.03 5.81 -1.21
C ARG A 230 -16.16 4.99 -0.28
N LEU A 231 -16.75 3.99 0.36
CA LEU A 231 -16.07 2.90 1.05
C LEU A 231 -16.08 1.66 0.15
N THR A 232 -15.02 0.88 0.24
CA THR A 232 -14.88 -0.44 -0.38
C THR A 232 -14.62 -1.48 0.70
N ILE A 233 -14.84 -2.76 0.41
CA ILE A 233 -14.55 -3.84 1.35
C ILE A 233 -13.09 -3.86 1.85
N HIS A 234 -12.15 -3.25 1.12
CA HIS A 234 -10.75 -3.14 1.53
C HIS A 234 -10.52 -2.11 2.65
N ASP A 235 -11.49 -1.22 2.90
CA ASP A 235 -11.44 -0.24 3.99
C ASP A 235 -11.88 -0.84 5.34
N MET A 236 -12.28 -2.12 5.36
CA MET A 236 -12.75 -2.81 6.56
C MET A 236 -11.59 -3.15 7.50
N HIS A 237 -11.76 -2.80 8.77
CA HIS A 237 -10.96 -3.33 9.86
C HIS A 237 -11.51 -4.70 10.30
N THR A 238 -10.74 -5.75 10.05
CA THR A 238 -11.04 -7.15 10.38
C THR A 238 -9.74 -7.96 10.52
N ASP A 239 -9.80 -9.03 11.32
CA ASP A 239 -8.76 -10.06 11.37
C ASP A 239 -8.97 -11.16 10.31
N ASP A 240 -10.11 -11.14 9.60
CA ASP A 240 -10.45 -12.09 8.55
C ASP A 240 -9.82 -11.73 7.19
N ASN A 241 -9.80 -12.71 6.29
CA ASN A 241 -9.44 -12.44 4.90
C ASN A 241 -10.57 -11.68 4.19
N LEU A 242 -10.20 -10.58 3.53
CA LEU A 242 -11.11 -9.81 2.71
C LEU A 242 -11.14 -10.32 1.25
N PRO A 243 -12.28 -10.20 0.56
CA PRO A 243 -12.36 -10.43 -0.88
C PRO A 243 -11.50 -9.39 -1.61
N TRP A 244 -10.30 -9.80 -2.04
CA TRP A 244 -9.27 -8.90 -2.55
C TRP A 244 -9.41 -8.53 -4.03
N ASN A 245 -10.35 -9.16 -4.77
CA ASN A 245 -10.56 -8.91 -6.18
C ASN A 245 -12.01 -9.24 -6.60
N GLN A 246 -12.36 -8.89 -7.85
CA GLN A 246 -13.70 -9.11 -8.39
C GLN A 246 -14.08 -10.58 -8.57
N LEU A 247 -13.13 -11.52 -8.62
CA LEU A 247 -13.44 -12.96 -8.70
C LEU A 247 -14.09 -13.41 -7.39
N LEU A 248 -13.53 -13.02 -6.25
CA LEU A 248 -14.07 -13.36 -4.93
C LEU A 248 -15.43 -12.68 -4.66
N ILE A 249 -15.61 -11.44 -5.15
CA ILE A 249 -16.90 -10.73 -5.10
C ILE A 249 -17.97 -11.44 -5.95
N ARG A 250 -17.58 -11.96 -7.13
CA ARG A 250 -18.43 -12.75 -8.02
C ARG A 250 -18.82 -14.09 -7.40
N GLU A 251 -17.89 -14.75 -6.71
CA GLU A 251 -18.13 -16.00 -5.99
C GLU A 251 -19.12 -15.79 -4.85
N GLY A 252 -18.98 -14.71 -4.09
CA GLY A 252 -19.93 -14.34 -3.03
C GLY A 252 -19.96 -15.34 -1.89
N GLU A 253 -18.82 -15.89 -1.48
CA GLU A 253 -18.72 -16.91 -0.42
C GLU A 253 -17.99 -16.40 0.83
N MET A 254 -17.34 -15.23 0.77
CA MET A 254 -16.59 -14.67 1.91
C MET A 254 -17.49 -13.83 2.80
N GLU A 255 -17.43 -14.11 4.10
CA GLU A 255 -18.27 -13.49 5.14
C GLU A 255 -17.39 -12.86 6.24
N PRO A 256 -16.50 -11.89 5.93
CA PRO A 256 -15.63 -11.29 6.93
C PRO A 256 -16.43 -10.48 7.95
N ASP A 257 -16.14 -10.65 9.25
CA ASP A 257 -16.69 -9.77 10.29
C ASP A 257 -15.70 -8.65 10.60
N GLY A 258 -16.18 -7.41 10.53
CA GLY A 258 -15.35 -6.24 10.73
C GLY A 258 -16.16 -4.97 10.79
N PHE A 259 -15.46 -3.85 10.79
CA PHE A 259 -16.08 -2.53 10.81
C PHE A 259 -15.27 -1.53 9.99
N TYR A 260 -15.92 -0.49 9.52
CA TYR A 260 -15.29 0.68 8.92
C TYR A 260 -15.22 1.79 9.97
N SER A 261 -14.05 2.40 10.10
CA SER A 261 -13.84 3.53 11.00
C SER A 261 -14.15 4.83 10.26
N ILE A 262 -15.30 5.43 10.53
CA ILE A 262 -15.73 6.68 9.89
C ILE A 262 -15.79 7.83 10.88
N ASN A 263 -15.59 9.06 10.39
CA ASN A 263 -15.71 10.28 11.18
C ASN A 263 -16.66 11.25 10.48
N ILE A 264 -17.86 11.39 11.03
CA ILE A 264 -18.85 12.39 10.59
C ILE A 264 -18.31 13.77 11.00
N ILE A 265 -18.04 14.64 10.03
CA ILE A 265 -17.38 15.93 10.30
C ILE A 265 -18.38 17.04 10.65
N LYS A 266 -19.67 16.86 10.33
CA LYS A 266 -20.76 17.81 10.55
C LYS A 266 -22.06 17.07 10.90
N ASP A 267 -22.84 17.60 11.84
CA ASP A 267 -24.20 17.11 12.11
C ASP A 267 -25.07 17.20 10.84
N GLY A 268 -25.91 16.20 10.59
CA GLY A 268 -26.81 16.21 9.43
C GLY A 268 -27.47 14.87 9.15
N THR A 269 -28.28 14.84 8.09
CA THR A 269 -28.86 13.62 7.54
C THR A 269 -27.95 13.04 6.46
N TYR A 270 -27.67 11.73 6.58
CA TYR A 270 -26.79 10.99 5.70
C TYR A 270 -27.52 9.83 5.06
N GLN A 271 -27.36 9.69 3.74
CA GLN A 271 -27.87 8.58 2.96
C GLN A 271 -26.75 7.57 2.65
N PHE A 272 -27.04 6.30 2.89
CA PHE A 272 -26.17 5.16 2.61
C PHE A 272 -26.72 4.43 1.39
N ARG A 273 -25.90 4.27 0.35
CA ARG A 273 -26.19 3.38 -0.79
C ARG A 273 -25.28 2.17 -0.73
N LEU A 274 -25.85 1.01 -0.43
CA LEU A 274 -25.14 -0.26 -0.26
C LEU A 274 -25.16 -1.05 -1.56
N ARG A 275 -23.99 -1.49 -2.04
CA ARG A 275 -23.84 -2.23 -3.30
C ARG A 275 -23.01 -3.48 -3.12
N ARG A 276 -23.33 -4.49 -3.93
CA ARG A 276 -22.44 -5.63 -4.17
C ARG A 276 -21.40 -5.32 -5.26
N TYR A 277 -21.85 -4.75 -6.37
CA TYR A 277 -21.00 -4.46 -7.51
C TYR A 277 -20.58 -2.99 -7.54
N PRO A 278 -19.46 -2.64 -8.22
CA PRO A 278 -19.09 -1.25 -8.44
C PRO A 278 -20.24 -0.51 -9.18
N ALA A 279 -20.48 0.75 -8.83
CA ALA A 279 -21.59 1.54 -9.35
C ALA A 279 -21.57 1.64 -10.89
N GLU A 280 -20.37 1.61 -11.47
CA GLU A 280 -20.08 1.67 -12.90
C GLU A 280 -20.56 0.44 -13.69
N SER A 281 -20.86 -0.66 -12.99
CA SER A 281 -21.36 -1.89 -13.63
C SER A 281 -22.87 -1.90 -13.84
N GLU A 282 -23.61 -1.05 -13.13
CA GLU A 282 -25.07 -0.99 -13.10
C GLU A 282 -25.78 -2.30 -12.70
N LEU A 283 -25.04 -3.34 -12.30
CA LEU A 283 -25.58 -4.63 -11.86
C LEU A 283 -26.36 -4.48 -10.54
N ALA A 284 -27.51 -5.14 -10.47
CA ALA A 284 -28.29 -5.30 -9.26
C ALA A 284 -27.53 -6.10 -8.18
N ILE A 285 -27.96 -5.97 -6.92
CA ILE A 285 -27.33 -6.67 -5.78
C ILE A 285 -27.29 -8.18 -6.01
N ASN A 286 -28.38 -8.75 -6.55
CA ASN A 286 -28.54 -10.18 -6.78
C ASN A 286 -28.22 -10.64 -8.22
N ASP A 287 -27.76 -9.74 -9.07
CA ASP A 287 -27.38 -10.10 -10.44
C ASP A 287 -26.25 -11.11 -10.48
N VAL A 288 -26.22 -11.86 -11.58
CA VAL A 288 -25.15 -12.78 -11.93
C VAL A 288 -24.26 -12.10 -12.98
N ALA A 289 -23.10 -11.62 -12.54
CA ALA A 289 -22.12 -11.03 -13.45
C ALA A 289 -21.68 -12.03 -14.52
N GLN A 290 -21.81 -11.67 -15.80
CA GLN A 290 -21.50 -12.55 -16.91
C GLN A 290 -20.01 -12.92 -16.97
N LYS A 291 -19.74 -14.10 -17.54
CA LYS A 291 -18.37 -14.56 -17.81
C LYS A 291 -17.63 -13.58 -18.71
N THR A 292 -16.41 -13.21 -18.31
CA THR A 292 -15.48 -12.43 -19.14
C THR A 292 -14.43 -13.37 -19.72
N PRO A 293 -14.32 -13.50 -21.05
CA PRO A 293 -13.31 -14.37 -21.65
C PRO A 293 -11.90 -13.82 -21.43
N SER A 294 -10.91 -14.70 -21.30
CA SER A 294 -9.50 -14.31 -21.29
C SER A 294 -9.10 -13.76 -22.65
N THR A 295 -8.19 -12.78 -22.65
CA THR A 295 -7.49 -12.30 -23.84
C THR A 295 -6.03 -12.77 -23.82
N LEU A 296 -5.24 -12.37 -24.82
CA LEU A 296 -3.79 -12.59 -24.81
C LEU A 296 -3.09 -11.87 -23.64
N TYR A 297 -3.69 -10.77 -23.16
CA TYR A 297 -3.05 -9.84 -22.22
C TYR A 297 -3.77 -9.75 -20.87
N THR A 298 -4.98 -10.29 -20.76
CA THR A 298 -5.80 -10.24 -19.55
C THR A 298 -6.40 -11.61 -19.26
N ASP A 299 -6.28 -12.05 -18.01
CA ASP A 299 -7.01 -13.24 -17.57
C ASP A 299 -8.50 -12.92 -17.50
N GLY A 300 -9.34 -13.89 -17.88
CA GLY A 300 -10.79 -13.77 -17.84
C GLY A 300 -11.35 -13.91 -16.43
N ALA A 301 -12.66 -13.74 -16.30
CA ALA A 301 -13.40 -13.91 -15.05
C ALA A 301 -14.55 -14.92 -15.26
N PRO A 302 -14.77 -15.88 -14.36
CA PRO A 302 -15.89 -16.81 -14.44
C PRO A 302 -17.21 -16.07 -14.22
N GLU A 303 -18.31 -16.70 -14.63
CA GLU A 303 -19.65 -16.23 -14.27
C GLU A 303 -19.80 -16.16 -12.74
N GLY A 304 -20.48 -15.12 -12.23
CA GLY A 304 -20.72 -14.96 -10.81
C GLY A 304 -21.84 -15.85 -10.27
N LYS A 305 -22.19 -15.65 -9.01
CA LYS A 305 -23.35 -16.27 -8.35
C LYS A 305 -24.26 -15.20 -7.77
N SER A 306 -25.55 -15.46 -7.67
CA SER A 306 -26.47 -14.57 -6.93
C SER A 306 -26.32 -14.78 -5.43
N LEU A 307 -26.34 -13.69 -4.64
CA LEU A 307 -26.35 -13.78 -3.17
C LEU A 307 -27.73 -14.14 -2.62
N LYS A 308 -28.80 -13.98 -3.41
CA LYS A 308 -30.20 -14.06 -2.95
C LYS A 308 -30.45 -13.19 -1.70
N ALA A 309 -29.81 -12.02 -1.65
CA ALA A 309 -29.93 -11.02 -0.61
C ALA A 309 -31.37 -10.49 -0.57
N ILE A 310 -31.99 -10.48 0.61
CA ILE A 310 -33.34 -9.98 0.83
C ILE A 310 -33.36 -8.74 1.72
N LYS A 311 -32.33 -8.55 2.56
CA LYS A 311 -32.19 -7.38 3.43
C LYS A 311 -30.81 -6.76 3.30
N ALA A 312 -30.76 -5.45 3.49
CA ALA A 312 -29.54 -4.68 3.63
C ALA A 312 -29.56 -3.96 4.98
N ILE A 313 -28.46 -4.02 5.72
CA ILE A 313 -28.35 -3.51 7.10
C ILE A 313 -27.13 -2.59 7.20
N VAL A 314 -27.30 -1.48 7.91
CA VAL A 314 -26.21 -0.62 8.40
C VAL A 314 -26.33 -0.50 9.91
N GLU A 315 -25.22 -0.73 10.60
CA GLU A 315 -25.09 -0.56 12.05
C GLU A 315 -24.02 0.51 12.31
N LEU A 316 -24.36 1.52 13.11
CA LEU A 316 -23.51 2.63 13.52
C LEU A 316 -23.55 2.72 15.04
N ASP A 317 -22.62 2.04 15.71
CA ASP A 317 -22.63 1.85 17.16
C ASP A 317 -23.98 1.32 17.68
N SER A 318 -24.86 2.18 18.21
CA SER A 318 -26.20 1.81 18.71
C SER A 318 -27.34 2.03 17.70
N ILE A 319 -27.06 2.63 16.54
CA ILE A 319 -28.05 2.91 15.50
C ILE A 319 -28.06 1.74 14.52
N ILE A 320 -29.20 1.06 14.38
CA ILE A 320 -29.38 -0.04 13.43
C ILE A 320 -30.46 0.35 12.42
N MET A 321 -30.14 0.30 11.14
CA MET A 321 -31.05 0.57 10.04
C MET A 321 -31.09 -0.64 9.11
N GLN A 322 -32.27 -0.92 8.56
CA GLN A 322 -32.44 -1.99 7.60
C GLN A 322 -33.49 -1.66 6.54
N THR A 323 -33.34 -2.24 5.36
CA THR A 323 -34.28 -2.12 4.24
C THR A 323 -34.34 -3.42 3.45
N ASP A 324 -35.39 -3.58 2.66
CA ASP A 324 -35.51 -4.68 1.70
C ASP A 324 -34.59 -4.46 0.49
N VAL A 325 -33.98 -5.53 0.00
CA VAL A 325 -33.25 -5.52 -1.26
C VAL A 325 -34.26 -5.59 -2.40
N ASN A 326 -34.13 -4.66 -3.35
CA ASN A 326 -34.90 -4.66 -4.59
C ASN A 326 -33.99 -5.16 -5.72
N ASP A 327 -34.35 -6.28 -6.34
CA ASP A 327 -33.60 -6.91 -7.42
C ASP A 327 -33.56 -6.07 -8.71
N ASP A 328 -34.43 -5.09 -8.85
CA ASP A 328 -34.43 -4.15 -9.98
C ASP A 328 -33.49 -2.94 -9.73
N GLN A 329 -32.79 -2.89 -8.59
CA GLN A 329 -31.95 -1.77 -8.19
C GLN A 329 -30.49 -2.18 -7.94
N PRO A 330 -29.51 -1.36 -8.39
CA PRO A 330 -28.09 -1.61 -8.14
C PRO A 330 -27.67 -1.43 -6.68
N TYR A 331 -28.51 -0.81 -5.85
CA TYR A 331 -28.21 -0.54 -4.45
C TYR A 331 -29.45 -0.55 -3.55
N ALA A 332 -29.22 -0.81 -2.27
CA ALA A 332 -30.17 -0.57 -1.20
C ALA A 332 -29.90 0.81 -0.56
N VAL A 333 -30.96 1.50 -0.14
CA VAL A 333 -30.87 2.85 0.43
C VAL A 333 -31.30 2.86 1.90
N LEU A 334 -30.51 3.50 2.75
CA LEU A 334 -30.80 3.76 4.17
C LEU A 334 -30.47 5.21 4.50
N GLU A 335 -31.14 5.79 5.50
CA GLU A 335 -30.88 7.16 5.94
C GLU A 335 -30.85 7.27 7.46
N ALA A 336 -29.90 8.05 7.98
CA ALA A 336 -29.82 8.38 9.40
C ALA A 336 -29.45 9.83 9.62
N LYS A 337 -29.98 10.40 10.72
CA LYS A 337 -29.47 11.64 11.30
C LYS A 337 -28.28 11.31 12.19
N LEU A 338 -27.12 11.84 11.84
CA LEU A 338 -25.88 11.61 12.56
C LEU A 338 -25.36 12.92 13.14
N ARG A 339 -24.71 12.82 14.29
CA ARG A 339 -23.98 13.93 14.90
C ARG A 339 -22.52 13.85 14.48
N LYS A 340 -21.84 14.98 14.52
CA LYS A 340 -20.38 15.03 14.37
C LYS A 340 -19.74 14.10 15.39
N GLY A 341 -18.89 13.20 14.91
CA GLY A 341 -18.26 12.20 15.76
C GLY A 341 -17.73 11.01 15.00
N ARG A 342 -17.05 10.15 15.75
CA ARG A 342 -16.50 8.88 15.28
C ARG A 342 -17.55 7.80 15.42
N TYR A 343 -17.65 6.94 14.42
CA TYR A 343 -18.56 5.79 14.42
C TYR A 343 -17.84 4.55 13.92
N LYS A 344 -18.17 3.39 14.50
CA LYS A 344 -17.90 2.10 13.87
C LYS A 344 -19.09 1.73 13.00
N LEU A 345 -18.88 1.73 11.68
CA LEU A 345 -19.87 1.31 10.72
C LEU A 345 -19.72 -0.19 10.43
N LYS A 346 -20.78 -0.96 10.57
CA LYS A 346 -20.92 -2.28 9.95
C LYS A 346 -22.00 -2.23 8.88
N SER A 347 -21.82 -2.99 7.81
CA SER A 347 -22.81 -3.07 6.74
C SER A 347 -22.81 -4.45 6.10
N LYS A 348 -24.00 -5.04 5.98
CA LYS A 348 -24.18 -6.41 5.47
C LYS A 348 -25.46 -6.56 4.67
N PHE A 349 -25.44 -7.55 3.78
CA PHE A 349 -26.62 -8.12 3.16
C PHE A 349 -27.00 -9.42 3.88
N ILE A 350 -28.30 -9.69 4.03
CA ILE A 350 -28.80 -10.96 4.57
C ILE A 350 -29.56 -11.67 3.45
N SER A 351 -29.21 -12.91 3.16
CA SER A 351 -29.88 -13.72 2.16
C SER A 351 -31.12 -14.44 2.68
N SER A 352 -31.90 -14.99 1.74
CA SER A 352 -33.11 -15.78 2.04
C SER A 352 -32.85 -17.05 2.86
N ASP A 353 -31.62 -17.57 2.86
CA ASP A 353 -31.15 -18.67 3.73
C ASP A 353 -30.42 -18.18 4.99
N ALA A 354 -30.57 -16.90 5.32
CA ALA A 354 -30.02 -16.24 6.51
C ALA A 354 -28.48 -16.20 6.59
N LYS A 355 -27.77 -16.29 5.46
CA LYS A 355 -26.33 -16.00 5.41
C LYS A 355 -26.09 -14.50 5.40
N GLU A 356 -24.97 -14.08 5.96
CA GLU A 356 -24.54 -12.68 5.98
C GLU A 356 -23.43 -12.47 4.95
N PHE A 357 -23.64 -11.53 4.04
CA PHE A 357 -22.62 -11.14 3.07
C PHE A 357 -22.16 -9.72 3.35
N PRO A 358 -20.86 -9.40 3.13
CA PRO A 358 -20.41 -8.04 3.25
C PRO A 358 -21.08 -7.15 2.19
N VAL A 359 -21.32 -5.90 2.54
CA VAL A 359 -21.51 -4.86 1.52
C VAL A 359 -20.14 -4.51 0.97
N TYR A 360 -19.94 -4.71 -0.33
CA TYR A 360 -18.64 -4.58 -0.97
C TYR A 360 -18.30 -3.12 -1.32
N PHE A 361 -19.33 -2.31 -1.56
CA PHE A 361 -19.20 -0.88 -1.81
C PHE A 361 -20.31 -0.11 -1.09
N THR A 362 -19.94 0.88 -0.30
CA THR A 362 -20.87 1.74 0.41
C THR A 362 -20.61 3.18 0.00
N THR A 363 -21.65 3.87 -0.47
CA THR A 363 -21.59 5.32 -0.72
C THR A 363 -22.32 6.03 0.41
N ILE A 364 -21.69 7.02 1.04
CA ILE A 364 -22.29 7.82 2.12
C ILE A 364 -22.35 9.27 1.68
N GLU A 365 -23.57 9.79 1.59
CA GLU A 365 -23.87 11.13 1.09
C GLU A 365 -24.53 11.98 2.19
N SER A 366 -24.00 13.16 2.48
CA SER A 366 -24.75 14.18 3.21
C SER A 366 -25.83 14.74 2.30
N ILE A 367 -27.10 14.64 2.71
CA ILE A 367 -28.26 15.11 1.91
C ILE A 367 -28.89 16.40 2.46
N GLU A 368 -28.24 17.04 3.44
CA GLU A 368 -28.64 18.37 3.88
C GLU A 368 -28.44 19.41 2.76
N PRO A 369 -29.35 20.38 2.60
CA PRO A 369 -29.13 21.50 1.69
C PRO A 369 -27.87 22.26 2.10
N ASN A 370 -27.02 22.59 1.12
CA ASN A 370 -25.82 23.41 1.33
C ASN A 370 -26.14 24.82 1.84
#